data_AF-A0A6N2XJK0-F1
#
_entry.id   AF-A0A6N2XJK0-F1
#
_cell.length_a   1.000
_cell.length_b   1.000
_cell.length_c   1.000
_cell.angle_alpha   90.00
_cell.angle_beta   90.00
_cell.angle_gamma   90.00
#
_symmetry.space_group_name_H-M   'P 1'
#
loop_
_entity.id
_entity.type
_entity.pdbx_description
1 polymer ?
#
loop_
_entity_poly.entity_id
_entity_poly.type
_entity_poly.pdbx_seq_one_letter_code
_entity_poly.pdbx_strand_id
1 'polypeptide(L)'
;MTLVELQSLTKRLGMPGFAAKQIASWLYEKKVASIDDMTNLSLKHRELLKQNYEVGAEAPVDEMRSVDGTVKYLYKVGENHFVESVYIPDDDRATLCVSSQVGCKMNCKFCMTGKQGYTANLTASQIMNQIHSLPERDKLTNVVMMGMGEPLDNLDEVLKALELLTATYGYAWSPKRITLSTVGLRKGLQRFIEENDCHLAISLHSPLTVQRAELMPAEKAFSITEMVELLKNYDFSKQRRLSFEYIVFKGLNDSQVYAKELLKLLRGLDCRVNLIRFHAIPGVDLEGADMDTMTRFRDYLTSHGLFTTIRSSRGEDIFAACGMLSTAKQEKNNES
;
A
#
# COMPACT_ATOMS: atom_id res chain seq x y z
N MET A 1 16.33 0.75 8.53
CA MET A 1 16.45 0.77 10.00
C MET A 1 16.05 2.15 10.50
N THR A 2 15.18 2.24 11.50
CA THR A 2 14.81 3.52 12.13
C THR A 2 16.01 4.14 12.84
N LEU A 3 15.92 5.43 13.22
CA LEU A 3 17.01 6.09 13.94
C LEU A 3 17.32 5.39 15.27
N VAL A 4 16.32 4.88 15.97
CA VAL A 4 16.49 4.13 17.22
C VAL A 4 17.23 2.80 16.98
N GLU A 5 16.89 2.10 15.90
CA GLU A 5 17.59 0.87 15.49
C GLU A 5 19.05 1.17 15.10
N LEU A 6 19.29 2.27 14.37
CA LEU A 6 20.64 2.73 14.02
C LEU A 6 21.46 3.13 15.26
N GLN A 7 20.86 3.83 16.23
CA GLN A 7 21.51 4.14 17.50
C GLN A 7 21.93 2.87 18.24
N SER A 8 21.02 1.90 18.33
CA SER A 8 21.30 0.60 18.96
C SER A 8 22.41 -0.17 18.23
N LEU A 9 22.42 -0.12 16.89
CA LEU A 9 23.49 -0.68 16.06
C LEU A 9 24.85 -0.01 16.37
N THR A 10 24.92 1.32 16.27
CA THR A 10 26.16 2.06 16.49
C THR A 10 26.73 1.85 17.90
N LYS A 11 25.86 1.77 18.92
CA LYS A 11 26.27 1.46 20.29
C LYS A 11 26.90 0.07 20.41
N ARG A 12 26.29 -0.94 19.79
CA ARG A 12 26.79 -2.33 19.78
C ARG A 12 28.15 -2.43 19.11
N LEU A 13 28.38 -1.65 18.06
CA LEU A 13 29.64 -1.60 17.32
C LEU A 13 30.69 -0.67 17.94
N GLY A 14 30.42 -0.07 19.10
CA GLY A 14 31.35 0.83 19.78
C GLY A 14 31.61 2.15 19.03
N MET A 15 30.67 2.56 18.17
CA MET A 15 30.77 3.79 17.38
C MET A 15 30.32 5.01 18.21
N PRO A 16 30.80 6.22 17.89
CA PRO A 16 30.34 7.45 18.55
C PRO A 16 28.83 7.67 18.40
N GLY A 17 28.19 8.28 19.40
CA GLY A 17 26.73 8.45 19.43
C GLY A 17 26.14 9.27 18.27
N PHE A 18 26.92 10.13 17.62
CA PHE A 18 26.50 10.88 16.43
C PHE A 18 26.48 10.03 15.15
N ALA A 19 27.13 8.86 15.14
CA ALA A 19 27.29 8.04 13.94
C ALA A 19 25.95 7.53 13.40
N ALA A 20 24.96 7.28 14.26
CA ALA A 20 23.63 6.86 13.83
C ALA A 20 22.96 7.90 12.91
N LYS A 21 23.08 9.19 13.25
CA LYS A 21 22.56 10.29 12.41
C LYS A 21 23.34 10.42 11.09
N GLN A 22 24.65 10.19 11.12
CA GLN A 22 25.46 10.17 9.90
C GLN A 22 25.01 9.04 8.96
N ILE A 23 24.85 7.82 9.48
CA ILE A 23 24.36 6.68 8.71
C ILE A 23 22.97 6.96 8.14
N ALA A 24 22.04 7.49 8.95
CA ALA A 24 20.70 7.84 8.50
C ALA A 24 20.71 8.84 7.32
N SER A 25 21.51 9.91 7.41
CA SER A 25 21.68 10.88 6.30
C SER A 25 22.25 10.21 5.05
N TRP A 26 23.23 9.32 5.17
CA TRP A 26 23.76 8.59 4.00
C TRP A 26 22.71 7.68 3.34
N LEU A 27 21.93 6.96 4.13
CA LEU A 27 20.92 6.02 3.62
C LEU A 27 19.72 6.73 3.01
N TYR A 28 19.18 7.77 3.66
CA TYR A 28 17.85 8.28 3.34
C TYR A 28 17.86 9.62 2.62
N GLU A 29 18.79 10.50 2.95
CA GLU A 29 18.95 11.79 2.28
C GLU A 29 19.82 11.64 1.03
N LYS A 30 21.00 11.02 1.19
CA LYS A 30 22.00 10.89 0.11
C LYS A 30 21.86 9.63 -0.73
N LYS A 31 21.09 8.65 -0.24
CA LYS A 31 20.73 7.42 -0.96
C LYS A 31 21.95 6.69 -1.55
N VAL A 32 22.99 6.50 -0.73
CA VAL A 32 24.22 5.80 -1.17
C VAL A 32 23.94 4.38 -1.60
N ALA A 33 24.77 3.83 -2.49
CA ALA A 33 24.69 2.43 -2.91
C ALA A 33 25.62 1.53 -2.08
N SER A 34 26.67 2.09 -1.47
CA SER A 34 27.64 1.34 -0.67
C SER A 34 27.91 1.98 0.70
N ILE A 35 28.25 1.15 1.68
CA ILE A 35 28.79 1.60 2.97
C ILE A 35 30.10 2.38 2.77
N ASP A 36 30.87 2.07 1.72
CA ASP A 36 32.12 2.76 1.41
C ASP A 36 31.94 4.25 1.10
N ASP A 37 30.77 4.64 0.60
CA ASP A 37 30.42 6.03 0.28
C ASP A 37 30.21 6.89 1.54
N MET A 38 30.11 6.26 2.73
CA MET A 38 29.89 6.96 4.00
C MET A 38 31.20 7.60 4.50
N THR A 39 31.71 8.59 3.76
CA THR A 39 33.07 9.15 3.92
C THR A 39 33.34 9.82 5.26
N ASN A 40 32.31 10.25 5.97
CA ASN A 40 32.41 10.83 7.32
C ASN A 40 32.39 9.80 8.47
N LEU A 41 32.36 8.51 8.14
CA LEU A 41 32.68 7.40 9.05
C LEU A 41 34.17 7.04 8.89
N SER A 42 34.80 6.54 9.95
CA SER A 42 36.18 6.05 9.85
C SER A 42 36.23 4.77 8.99
N LEU A 43 37.35 4.52 8.33
CA LEU A 43 37.59 3.28 7.58
C LEU A 43 37.31 2.03 8.45
N LYS A 44 37.80 2.03 9.69
CA LYS A 44 37.55 0.97 10.68
C LYS A 44 36.05 0.67 10.85
N HIS A 45 35.21 1.71 10.97
CA HIS A 45 33.78 1.51 11.18
C HIS A 45 33.04 1.08 9.91
N ARG A 46 33.46 1.57 8.74
CA ARG A 46 32.92 1.09 7.45
C ARG A 46 33.20 -0.40 7.26
N GLU A 47 34.42 -0.85 7.51
CA GLU A 47 34.77 -2.27 7.45
C GLU A 47 33.96 -3.11 8.46
N LEU A 48 33.77 -2.62 9.69
CA LEU A 48 32.98 -3.32 10.70
C LEU A 48 31.50 -3.45 10.31
N LEU A 49 30.92 -2.42 9.69
CA LEU A 49 29.56 -2.47 9.15
C LEU A 49 29.45 -3.51 8.03
N LYS A 50 30.38 -3.48 7.05
CA LYS A 50 30.38 -4.40 5.90
C LYS A 50 30.49 -5.89 6.26
N GLN A 51 30.95 -6.22 7.46
CA GLN A 51 31.02 -7.63 7.91
C GLN A 51 29.63 -8.27 8.11
N ASN A 52 28.61 -7.48 8.43
CA ASN A 52 27.29 -8.02 8.83
C ASN A 52 26.12 -7.23 8.23
N TYR A 53 26.39 -6.14 7.54
CA TYR A 53 25.38 -5.22 7.03
C TYR A 53 25.70 -4.81 5.61
N GLU A 54 24.63 -4.51 4.90
CA GLU A 54 24.62 -3.91 3.58
C GLU A 54 23.65 -2.72 3.58
N VAL A 55 23.65 -1.93 2.51
CA VAL A 55 22.70 -0.82 2.36
C VAL A 55 21.27 -1.33 2.12
N GLY A 56 21.12 -2.43 1.38
CA GLY A 56 19.82 -2.95 0.94
C GLY A 56 19.25 -2.08 -0.18
N ALA A 57 19.56 -2.43 -1.44
CA ALA A 57 19.12 -1.71 -2.65
C ALA A 57 19.06 -2.67 -3.85
N GLU A 58 18.32 -3.76 -3.71
CA GLU A 58 18.17 -4.75 -4.77
C GLU A 58 17.25 -4.23 -5.88
N ALA A 59 17.78 -4.13 -7.09
CA ALA A 59 17.02 -3.76 -8.27
C ALA A 59 15.88 -4.75 -8.56
N PRO A 60 14.80 -4.32 -9.23
CA PRO A 60 13.79 -5.25 -9.72
C PRO A 60 14.42 -6.28 -10.65
N VAL A 61 13.96 -7.53 -10.56
CA VAL A 61 14.46 -8.65 -11.38
C VAL A 61 13.77 -8.74 -12.74
N ASP A 62 12.61 -8.08 -12.89
CA ASP A 62 11.85 -8.00 -14.14
C ASP A 62 10.97 -6.73 -14.15
N GLU A 63 10.57 -6.29 -15.34
CA GLU A 63 9.64 -5.17 -15.53
C GLU A 63 8.71 -5.36 -16.74
N MET A 64 7.50 -4.83 -16.64
CA MET A 64 6.52 -4.75 -17.73
C MET A 64 6.02 -3.32 -17.88
N ARG A 65 6.03 -2.79 -19.12
CA ARG A 65 5.62 -1.42 -19.42
C ARG A 65 4.31 -1.41 -20.21
N SER A 66 3.35 -0.65 -19.69
CA SER A 66 2.06 -0.40 -20.33
C SER A 66 2.18 0.69 -21.40
N VAL A 67 1.27 0.67 -22.37
CA VAL A 67 1.10 1.77 -23.34
C VAL A 67 0.74 3.11 -22.69
N ASP A 68 0.18 3.09 -21.48
CA ASP A 68 -0.21 4.30 -20.73
C ASP A 68 0.92 4.85 -19.84
N GLY A 69 2.14 4.29 -19.95
CA GLY A 69 3.31 4.65 -19.17
C GLY A 69 3.42 3.98 -17.79
N THR A 70 2.40 3.24 -17.35
CA THR A 70 2.46 2.43 -16.12
C THR A 70 3.54 1.37 -16.23
N VAL A 71 4.32 1.17 -15.17
CA VAL A 71 5.37 0.16 -15.12
C VAL A 71 5.12 -0.76 -13.94
N LYS A 72 5.05 -2.07 -14.20
CA LYS A 72 4.98 -3.09 -13.16
C LYS A 72 6.37 -3.69 -12.98
N TYR A 73 6.87 -3.65 -11.76
CA TYR A 73 8.18 -4.16 -11.38
C TYR A 73 8.05 -5.41 -10.53
N LEU A 74 8.89 -6.41 -10.78
CA LEU A 74 8.99 -7.62 -9.98
C LEU A 74 10.22 -7.54 -9.08
N TYR A 75 10.02 -7.68 -7.77
CA TYR A 75 11.10 -7.71 -6.78
C TYR A 75 11.21 -9.09 -6.17
N LYS A 76 12.44 -9.59 -6.10
CA LYS A 76 12.77 -10.77 -5.31
C LYS A 76 12.77 -10.39 -3.82
N VAL A 77 12.19 -11.23 -2.98
CA VAL A 77 12.13 -11.04 -1.53
C VAL A 77 12.48 -12.34 -0.82
N GLY A 78 13.68 -12.40 -0.23
CA GLY A 78 14.23 -13.64 0.31
C GLY A 78 14.67 -14.61 -0.80
N GLU A 79 14.85 -15.89 -0.48
CA GLU A 79 15.49 -16.82 -1.42
C GLU A 79 14.61 -17.15 -2.64
N ASN A 80 13.30 -17.31 -2.45
CA ASN A 80 12.41 -17.88 -3.49
C ASN A 80 11.07 -17.16 -3.68
N HIS A 81 10.85 -16.01 -3.03
CA HIS A 81 9.57 -15.30 -3.14
C HIS A 81 9.68 -14.02 -3.95
N PHE A 82 8.56 -13.59 -4.50
CA PHE A 82 8.45 -12.35 -5.26
C PHE A 82 7.23 -11.53 -4.86
N VAL A 83 7.37 -10.21 -5.02
CA VAL A 83 6.27 -9.25 -4.97
C VAL A 83 6.33 -8.30 -6.15
N GLU A 84 5.17 -7.80 -6.55
CA GLU A 84 5.07 -6.79 -7.59
C GLU A 84 4.87 -5.40 -6.97
N SER A 85 5.42 -4.36 -7.62
CA SER A 85 5.06 -2.97 -7.36
C SER A 85 4.69 -2.28 -8.68
N VAL A 86 3.88 -1.23 -8.61
CA VAL A 86 3.36 -0.56 -9.82
C VAL A 86 3.63 0.93 -9.76
N TYR A 87 4.45 1.42 -10.67
CA TYR A 87 4.70 2.83 -10.91
C TYR A 87 3.67 3.40 -11.88
N ILE A 88 2.96 4.46 -11.46
CA ILE A 88 1.85 5.07 -12.20
C ILE A 88 2.18 6.56 -12.41
N PRO A 89 2.64 6.97 -13.60
CA PRO A 89 2.85 8.37 -13.93
C PRO A 89 1.52 9.05 -14.32
N ASP A 90 1.26 10.27 -13.86
CA ASP A 90 0.02 11.00 -14.15
C ASP A 90 0.31 12.50 -14.19
N ASP A 91 0.64 13.03 -15.36
CA ASP A 91 1.05 14.42 -15.59
C ASP A 91 2.13 14.90 -14.59
N ASP A 92 1.73 15.71 -13.59
CA ASP A 92 2.58 16.28 -12.55
C ASP A 92 2.78 15.37 -11.33
N ARG A 93 2.15 14.19 -11.33
CA ARG A 93 2.17 13.20 -10.25
C ARG A 93 2.82 11.91 -10.70
N ALA A 94 3.42 11.21 -9.74
CA ALA A 94 3.86 9.84 -9.92
C ALA A 94 3.60 9.07 -8.63
N THR A 95 2.82 8.00 -8.74
CA THR A 95 2.41 7.17 -7.61
C THR A 95 3.06 5.80 -7.71
N LEU A 96 3.67 5.32 -6.62
CA LEU A 96 4.07 3.93 -6.50
C LEU A 96 3.08 3.15 -5.64
N CYS A 97 2.56 2.07 -6.19
CA CYS A 97 1.79 1.06 -5.49
C CYS A 97 2.73 0.01 -4.92
N VAL A 98 2.78 -0.11 -3.59
CA VAL A 98 3.75 -0.92 -2.85
C VAL A 98 3.06 -2.12 -2.19
N SER A 99 3.71 -3.27 -2.25
CA SER A 99 3.30 -4.51 -1.59
C SER A 99 3.80 -4.59 -0.14
N SER A 100 3.02 -5.22 0.74
CA SER A 100 3.34 -5.43 2.16
C SER A 100 3.51 -6.91 2.54
N GLN A 101 3.05 -7.84 1.71
CA GLN A 101 3.14 -9.27 1.95
C GLN A 101 3.38 -10.03 0.63
N VAL A 102 3.92 -11.24 0.72
CA VAL A 102 3.90 -12.23 -0.36
C VAL A 102 2.54 -12.94 -0.29
N GLY A 103 1.64 -12.57 -1.21
CA GLY A 103 0.25 -13.03 -1.17
C GLY A 103 -0.60 -12.30 -0.12
N CYS A 104 -1.80 -12.81 0.19
CA CYS A 104 -2.70 -12.19 1.17
C CYS A 104 -3.71 -13.19 1.78
N LYS A 105 -3.88 -13.16 3.11
CA LYS A 105 -4.83 -14.04 3.84
C LYS A 105 -6.30 -13.65 3.66
N MET A 106 -6.57 -12.43 3.20
CA MET A 106 -7.94 -11.87 3.22
C MET A 106 -8.89 -12.52 2.21
N ASN A 107 -8.35 -13.22 1.21
CA ASN A 107 -9.12 -14.02 0.24
C ASN A 107 -10.34 -13.29 -0.36
N CYS A 108 -10.16 -12.01 -0.72
CA CYS A 108 -11.20 -11.23 -1.37
C CYS A 108 -11.48 -11.84 -2.76
N LYS A 109 -12.75 -12.12 -3.06
CA LYS A 109 -13.18 -12.86 -4.26
C LYS A 109 -12.67 -12.23 -5.57
N PHE A 110 -12.58 -10.91 -5.60
CA PHE A 110 -12.19 -10.09 -6.74
C PHE A 110 -10.67 -9.80 -6.82
N CYS A 111 -9.83 -10.45 -6.02
CA CYS A 111 -8.41 -10.15 -5.91
C CYS A 111 -7.52 -11.36 -6.25
N MET A 112 -6.64 -11.23 -7.24
CA MET A 112 -5.68 -12.26 -7.64
C MET A 112 -4.68 -12.58 -6.52
N THR A 113 -4.21 -11.57 -5.78
CA THR A 113 -3.34 -11.78 -4.62
C THR A 113 -4.02 -12.60 -3.52
N GLY A 114 -5.31 -12.39 -3.28
CA GLY A 114 -6.07 -13.19 -2.32
C GLY A 114 -6.20 -14.65 -2.75
N LYS A 115 -6.40 -14.90 -4.05
CA LYS A 115 -6.47 -16.25 -4.63
C LYS A 115 -5.13 -17.00 -4.60
N GLN A 116 -4.01 -16.28 -4.70
CA GLN A 116 -2.68 -16.87 -4.58
C GLN A 116 -2.44 -17.48 -3.19
N GLY A 117 -3.19 -17.06 -2.18
CA GLY A 117 -2.93 -17.43 -0.79
C GLY A 117 -1.90 -16.52 -0.15
N TYR A 118 -1.45 -16.87 1.06
CA TYR A 118 -0.45 -16.11 1.82
C TYR A 118 0.78 -16.97 2.07
N THR A 119 1.95 -16.35 1.95
CA THR A 119 3.23 -16.99 2.22
C THR A 119 3.96 -16.31 3.39
N ALA A 120 4.26 -15.02 3.27
CA ALA A 120 5.10 -14.32 4.25
C ALA A 120 4.79 -12.81 4.33
N ASN A 121 5.11 -12.23 5.49
CA ASN A 121 5.17 -10.79 5.67
C ASN A 121 6.47 -10.23 5.11
N LEU A 122 6.42 -9.05 4.48
CA LEU A 122 7.63 -8.34 4.11
C LEU A 122 8.22 -7.61 5.32
N THR A 123 9.54 -7.60 5.42
CA THR A 123 10.25 -6.69 6.33
C THR A 123 10.14 -5.25 5.84
N ALA A 124 10.37 -4.28 6.73
CA ALA A 124 10.44 -2.87 6.39
C ALA A 124 11.52 -2.60 5.32
N SER A 125 12.62 -3.36 5.33
CA SER A 125 13.65 -3.29 4.29
C SER A 125 13.10 -3.68 2.91
N GLN A 126 12.36 -4.79 2.82
CA GLN A 126 11.75 -5.25 1.57
C GLN A 126 10.63 -4.32 1.08
N ILE A 127 9.87 -3.70 1.99
CA ILE A 127 8.89 -2.66 1.64
C ILE A 127 9.62 -1.43 1.09
N MET A 128 10.66 -0.95 1.79
CA MET A 128 11.44 0.22 1.37
C MET A 128 12.23 -0.03 0.09
N ASN A 129 12.67 -1.25 -0.18
CA ASN A 129 13.41 -1.60 -1.39
C ASN A 129 12.59 -1.31 -2.66
N GLN A 130 11.27 -1.56 -2.63
CA GLN A 130 10.37 -1.23 -3.73
C GLN A 130 10.35 0.27 -4.06
N ILE A 131 10.70 1.14 -3.10
CA ILE A 131 10.74 2.60 -3.24
C ILE A 131 12.17 3.06 -3.58
N HIS A 132 13.16 2.57 -2.85
CA HIS A 132 14.55 3.00 -2.95
C HIS A 132 15.21 2.53 -4.26
N SER A 133 14.88 1.32 -4.70
CA SER A 133 15.43 0.67 -5.89
C SER A 133 14.56 0.88 -7.13
N LEU A 134 13.48 1.67 -7.02
CA LEU A 134 12.68 2.09 -8.16
C LEU A 134 13.53 2.97 -9.10
N PRO A 135 13.61 2.67 -10.40
CA PRO A 135 14.32 3.52 -11.37
C PRO A 135 13.80 4.97 -11.39
N GLU A 136 12.48 5.15 -11.26
CA GLU A 136 11.82 6.46 -11.25
C GLU A 136 11.67 7.09 -9.85
N ARG A 137 12.38 6.60 -8.81
CA ARG A 137 12.20 7.03 -7.40
C ARG A 137 12.21 8.54 -7.18
N ASP A 138 13.06 9.27 -7.92
CA ASP A 138 13.24 10.71 -7.72
C ASP A 138 12.11 11.54 -8.37
N LYS A 139 11.24 10.89 -9.15
CA LYS A 139 10.00 11.48 -9.69
C LYS A 139 8.79 11.23 -8.78
N LEU A 140 8.89 10.33 -7.79
CA LEU A 140 7.75 9.94 -6.97
C LEU A 140 7.19 11.12 -6.19
N THR A 141 5.88 11.30 -6.31
CA THR A 141 5.11 12.27 -5.52
C THR A 141 4.25 11.59 -4.47
N ASN A 142 3.91 10.31 -4.67
CA ASN A 142 2.95 9.58 -3.86
C ASN A 142 3.33 8.10 -3.71
N VAL A 143 2.96 7.51 -2.57
CA VAL A 143 3.01 6.07 -2.32
C VAL A 143 1.65 5.59 -1.82
N VAL A 144 1.20 4.44 -2.31
CA VAL A 144 -0.01 3.78 -1.81
C VAL A 144 0.30 2.33 -1.42
N MET A 145 -0.15 1.92 -0.23
CA MET A 145 -0.08 0.53 0.22
C MET A 145 -1.32 -0.21 -0.31
N MET A 146 -1.35 -0.42 -1.61
CA MET A 146 -2.45 -1.07 -2.36
C MET A 146 -1.93 -2.17 -3.29
N GLY A 147 -0.67 -2.62 -3.09
CA GLY A 147 -0.08 -3.72 -3.81
C GLY A 147 -0.56 -5.07 -3.27
N MET A 148 0.36 -6.04 -3.18
CA MET A 148 0.08 -7.35 -2.62
C MET A 148 0.09 -7.30 -1.08
N GLY A 149 -0.95 -7.85 -0.46
CA GLY A 149 -1.06 -8.02 1.00
C GLY A 149 -2.09 -7.12 1.68
N GLU A 150 -2.36 -7.41 2.95
CA GLU A 150 -3.14 -6.56 3.86
C GLU A 150 -2.17 -5.84 4.81
N PRO A 151 -1.92 -4.53 4.64
CA PRO A 151 -0.94 -3.78 5.44
C PRO A 151 -1.14 -3.90 6.95
N LEU A 152 -2.39 -3.96 7.44
CA LEU A 152 -2.63 -4.09 8.89
C LEU A 152 -2.38 -5.50 9.44
N ASP A 153 -2.24 -6.51 8.60
CA ASP A 153 -1.78 -7.87 8.98
C ASP A 153 -0.24 -7.96 9.03
N ASN A 154 0.45 -6.88 8.64
CA ASN A 154 1.90 -6.70 8.74
C ASN A 154 2.26 -5.34 9.38
N LEU A 155 1.48 -4.93 10.40
CA LEU A 155 1.46 -3.55 10.85
C LEU A 155 2.82 -3.05 11.36
N ASP A 156 3.57 -3.83 12.12
CA ASP A 156 4.81 -3.34 12.74
C ASP A 156 5.89 -3.03 11.69
N GLU A 157 6.04 -3.85 10.65
CA GLU A 157 6.98 -3.59 9.55
C GLU A 157 6.48 -2.46 8.64
N VAL A 158 5.16 -2.35 8.45
CA VAL A 158 4.55 -1.23 7.72
C VAL A 158 4.77 0.09 8.46
N LEU A 159 4.54 0.15 9.78
CA LEU A 159 4.75 1.36 10.58
C LEU A 159 6.21 1.82 10.54
N LYS A 160 7.18 0.88 10.62
CA LYS A 160 8.59 1.20 10.43
C LYS A 160 8.86 1.80 9.04
N ALA A 161 8.30 1.23 7.97
CA ALA A 161 8.47 1.77 6.62
C ALA A 161 7.85 3.18 6.50
N LEU A 162 6.66 3.40 7.07
CA LEU A 162 6.02 4.72 7.09
C LEU A 162 6.81 5.75 7.90
N GLU A 163 7.41 5.36 9.02
CA GLU A 163 8.34 6.22 9.78
C GLU A 163 9.54 6.60 8.91
N LEU A 164 10.19 5.64 8.24
CA LEU A 164 11.32 5.92 7.35
C LEU A 164 10.97 6.86 6.20
N LEU A 165 9.75 6.78 5.69
CA LEU A 165 9.27 7.68 4.65
C LEU A 165 9.00 9.10 5.16
N THR A 166 8.49 9.24 6.39
CA THR A 166 7.95 10.51 6.88
C THR A 166 8.85 11.25 7.86
N ALA A 167 9.72 10.54 8.57
CA ALA A 167 10.61 11.13 9.55
C ALA A 167 11.61 12.09 8.91
N THR A 168 11.96 13.15 9.63
CA THR A 168 12.90 14.18 9.16
C THR A 168 14.32 13.65 8.97
N TYR A 169 14.69 12.56 9.64
CA TYR A 169 15.96 11.86 9.43
C TYR A 169 15.91 10.84 8.27
N GLY A 170 14.70 10.52 7.81
CA GLY A 170 14.41 9.58 6.72
C GLY A 170 14.24 10.31 5.39
N TYR A 171 13.22 9.92 4.62
CA TYR A 171 12.89 10.58 3.34
C TYR A 171 12.22 11.95 3.54
N ALA A 172 11.77 12.27 4.75
CA ALA A 172 11.09 13.51 5.10
C ALA A 172 9.89 13.86 4.21
N TRP A 173 9.18 12.85 3.69
CA TRP A 173 7.96 13.07 2.91
C TRP A 173 6.81 13.52 3.80
N SER A 174 5.96 14.40 3.26
CA SER A 174 4.70 14.71 3.92
C SER A 174 3.84 13.43 4.03
N PRO A 175 3.27 13.10 5.21
CA PRO A 175 2.35 11.98 5.37
C PRO A 175 1.15 12.03 4.40
N LYS A 176 0.78 13.21 3.91
CA LYS A 176 -0.28 13.40 2.90
C LYS A 176 0.02 12.76 1.53
N ARG A 177 1.29 12.46 1.27
CA ARG A 177 1.71 11.79 0.04
C ARG A 177 1.49 10.28 0.10
N ILE A 178 1.23 9.74 1.28
CA ILE A 178 1.19 8.30 1.53
C ILE A 178 -0.23 7.89 1.92
N THR A 179 -0.76 6.85 1.31
CA THR A 179 -2.08 6.29 1.65
C THR A 179 -1.97 4.81 1.97
N LEU A 180 -2.40 4.42 3.18
CA LEU A 180 -2.55 3.01 3.55
C LEU A 180 -3.97 2.56 3.24
N SER A 181 -4.11 1.44 2.53
CA SER A 181 -5.40 0.78 2.33
C SER A 181 -5.55 -0.42 3.24
N THR A 182 -6.76 -0.70 3.70
CA THR A 182 -7.03 -1.89 4.53
C THR A 182 -8.43 -2.44 4.32
N VAL A 183 -8.59 -3.75 4.48
CA VAL A 183 -9.89 -4.43 4.57
C VAL A 183 -10.55 -4.30 5.94
N GLY A 184 -9.83 -3.83 6.97
CA GLY A 184 -10.44 -3.44 8.24
C GLY A 184 -10.03 -4.15 9.53
N LEU A 185 -8.79 -4.62 9.67
CA LEU A 185 -8.38 -5.34 10.89
C LEU A 185 -8.46 -4.43 12.12
N ARG A 186 -9.54 -4.55 12.92
CA ARG A 186 -9.96 -3.58 13.94
C ARG A 186 -8.83 -3.11 14.88
N LYS A 187 -8.06 -4.05 15.46
CA LYS A 187 -6.94 -3.72 16.36
C LYS A 187 -5.81 -2.99 15.62
N GLY A 188 -5.47 -3.45 14.42
CA GLY A 188 -4.46 -2.80 13.59
C GLY A 188 -4.91 -1.42 13.12
N LEU A 189 -6.21 -1.25 12.85
CA LEU A 189 -6.78 0.01 12.39
C LEU A 189 -6.70 1.06 13.50
N GLN A 190 -7.09 0.68 14.72
CA GLN A 190 -6.98 1.55 15.89
C GLN A 190 -5.52 1.99 16.13
N ARG A 191 -4.58 1.05 16.15
CA ARG A 191 -3.16 1.37 16.26
C ARG A 191 -2.69 2.31 15.15
N PHE A 192 -3.03 2.03 13.90
CA PHE A 192 -2.62 2.87 12.77
C PHE A 192 -3.17 4.29 12.85
N ILE A 193 -4.41 4.49 13.31
CA ILE A 193 -4.97 5.84 13.46
C ILE A 193 -4.42 6.59 14.66
N GLU A 194 -3.95 5.91 15.70
CA GLU A 194 -3.34 6.52 16.88
C GLU A 194 -1.85 6.84 16.67
N GLU A 195 -1.13 5.97 15.95
CA GLU A 195 0.33 6.02 15.80
C GLU A 195 0.80 6.75 14.51
N ASN A 196 -0.09 7.09 13.58
CA ASN A 196 0.32 7.64 12.27
C ASN A 196 -0.68 8.62 11.63
N ASP A 197 -0.15 9.59 10.87
CA ASP A 197 -0.92 10.66 10.19
C ASP A 197 -1.09 10.44 8.67
N CYS A 198 -0.58 9.35 8.09
CA CYS A 198 -0.75 9.04 6.66
C CYS A 198 -2.23 8.88 6.31
N HIS A 199 -2.58 9.15 5.05
CA HIS A 199 -3.95 8.98 4.58
C HIS A 199 -4.44 7.53 4.74
N LEU A 200 -5.74 7.38 4.99
CA LEU A 200 -6.38 6.09 5.22
C LEU A 200 -7.42 5.83 4.13
N ALA A 201 -7.35 4.66 3.52
CA ALA A 201 -8.36 4.12 2.63
C ALA A 201 -8.93 2.82 3.20
N ILE A 202 -10.26 2.70 3.22
CA ILE A 202 -10.96 1.49 3.65
C ILE A 202 -11.53 0.77 2.42
N SER A 203 -11.14 -0.49 2.22
CA SER A 203 -11.68 -1.36 1.19
C SER A 203 -13.10 -1.78 1.56
N LEU A 204 -14.10 -1.06 1.04
CA LEU A 204 -15.51 -1.19 1.39
C LEU A 204 -16.23 -2.22 0.52
N HIS A 205 -16.28 -1.93 -0.78
CA HIS A 205 -16.88 -2.74 -1.87
C HIS A 205 -18.35 -3.18 -1.73
N SER A 206 -19.00 -3.03 -0.57
CA SER A 206 -20.44 -3.14 -0.39
C SER A 206 -20.86 -2.42 0.90
N PRO A 207 -21.96 -1.64 0.92
CA PRO A 207 -22.51 -1.06 2.15
C PRO A 207 -23.31 -2.08 2.97
N LEU A 208 -23.66 -3.23 2.38
CA LEU A 208 -24.44 -4.29 3.02
C LEU A 208 -23.49 -5.37 3.54
N THR A 209 -23.56 -5.67 4.83
CA THR A 209 -22.66 -6.63 5.51
C THR A 209 -22.76 -8.04 4.90
N VAL A 210 -23.96 -8.52 4.58
CA VAL A 210 -24.16 -9.84 3.96
C VAL A 210 -23.46 -9.93 2.61
N GLN A 211 -23.71 -8.97 1.71
CA GLN A 211 -23.04 -8.91 0.40
C GLN A 211 -21.53 -8.67 0.55
N ARG A 212 -21.11 -7.85 1.52
CA ARG A 212 -19.68 -7.63 1.78
C ARG A 212 -19.00 -8.92 2.22
N ALA A 213 -19.63 -9.75 3.03
CA ALA A 213 -19.08 -11.04 3.45
C ALA A 213 -18.94 -12.07 2.31
N GLU A 214 -19.79 -11.98 1.28
CA GLU A 214 -19.67 -12.81 0.07
C GLU A 214 -18.48 -12.40 -0.82
N LEU A 215 -18.17 -11.10 -0.85
CA LEU A 215 -17.06 -10.54 -1.62
C LEU A 215 -15.73 -10.58 -0.84
N MET A 216 -15.80 -10.34 0.47
CA MET A 216 -14.69 -10.14 1.39
C MET A 216 -14.94 -10.92 2.68
N PRO A 217 -14.41 -12.16 2.81
CA PRO A 217 -14.62 -12.99 3.99
C PRO A 217 -14.24 -12.32 5.32
N ALA A 218 -13.32 -11.35 5.28
CA ALA A 218 -12.90 -10.52 6.42
C ALA A 218 -14.07 -9.83 7.14
N GLU A 219 -15.18 -9.52 6.45
CA GLU A 219 -16.39 -8.93 7.06
C GLU A 219 -16.92 -9.73 8.25
N LYS A 220 -16.77 -11.06 8.24
CA LYS A 220 -17.24 -11.94 9.34
C LYS A 220 -16.52 -11.68 10.66
N ALA A 221 -15.25 -11.29 10.59
CA ALA A 221 -14.43 -10.96 11.75
C ALA A 221 -14.36 -9.46 12.00
N PHE A 222 -14.52 -8.65 10.94
CA PHE A 222 -14.30 -7.21 10.94
C PHE A 222 -15.42 -6.53 10.14
N SER A 223 -16.55 -6.32 10.81
CA SER A 223 -17.74 -5.73 10.19
C SER A 223 -17.48 -4.28 9.77
N ILE A 224 -17.94 -3.93 8.57
CA ILE A 224 -17.87 -2.55 8.10
C ILE A 224 -18.64 -1.58 8.98
N THR A 225 -19.78 -1.99 9.56
CA THR A 225 -20.55 -1.11 10.43
C THR A 225 -19.76 -0.77 11.69
N GLU A 226 -19.05 -1.74 12.26
CA GLU A 226 -18.18 -1.52 13.42
C GLU A 226 -16.97 -0.64 13.07
N MET A 227 -16.38 -0.83 11.90
CA MET A 227 -15.29 0.02 11.43
C MET A 227 -15.72 1.47 11.26
N VAL A 228 -16.86 1.70 10.61
CA VAL A 228 -17.39 3.05 10.41
C VAL A 228 -17.71 3.70 11.75
N GLU A 229 -18.26 2.95 12.70
CA GLU A 229 -18.49 3.45 14.06
C GLU A 229 -17.18 3.84 14.76
N LEU A 230 -16.14 3.00 14.66
CA LEU A 230 -14.81 3.34 15.19
C LEU A 230 -14.25 4.62 14.56
N LEU A 231 -14.39 4.78 13.24
CA LEU A 231 -13.89 5.94 12.51
C LEU A 231 -14.70 7.22 12.83
N LYS A 232 -16.01 7.13 13.07
CA LYS A 232 -16.82 8.29 13.51
C LYS A 232 -16.37 8.85 14.86
N ASN A 233 -15.81 8.01 15.71
CA ASN A 233 -15.28 8.41 17.01
C ASN A 233 -13.84 8.94 16.94
N TYR A 234 -13.23 9.01 15.75
CA TYR A 234 -11.89 9.54 15.55
C TYR A 234 -11.94 10.94 14.91
N ASP A 235 -11.13 11.85 15.43
CA ASP A 235 -11.02 13.21 14.91
C ASP A 235 -10.12 13.28 13.67
N PHE A 236 -10.74 13.36 12.49
CA PHE A 236 -10.06 13.56 11.21
C PHE A 236 -9.78 15.03 10.86
N SER A 237 -10.13 15.99 11.73
CA SER A 237 -9.91 17.43 11.47
C SER A 237 -8.45 17.83 11.29
N LYS A 238 -7.53 16.94 11.68
CA LYS A 238 -6.12 17.00 11.29
C LYS A 238 -5.96 16.98 9.77
N GLN A 239 -4.71 16.96 9.34
CA GLN A 239 -4.33 16.94 7.93
C GLN A 239 -4.52 15.58 7.22
N ARG A 240 -5.31 14.67 7.80
CA ARG A 240 -5.46 13.29 7.33
C ARG A 240 -6.75 13.12 6.54
N ARG A 241 -6.62 12.49 5.38
CA ARG A 241 -7.72 12.21 4.48
C ARG A 241 -8.22 10.78 4.66
N LEU A 242 -9.51 10.62 4.87
CA LEU A 242 -10.20 9.33 4.89
C LEU A 242 -10.92 9.11 3.56
N SER A 243 -10.77 7.92 2.98
CA SER A 243 -11.52 7.49 1.80
C SER A 243 -12.03 6.06 1.94
N PHE A 244 -13.13 5.76 1.28
CA PHE A 244 -13.64 4.40 1.09
C PHE A 244 -13.48 4.00 -0.38
N GLU A 245 -12.87 2.85 -0.62
CA GLU A 245 -12.68 2.29 -1.95
C GLU A 245 -13.85 1.36 -2.27
N TYR A 246 -14.45 1.57 -3.44
CA TYR A 246 -15.68 0.89 -3.84
C TYR A 246 -15.57 0.39 -5.28
N ILE A 247 -15.44 -0.93 -5.44
CA ILE A 247 -15.45 -1.52 -6.78
C ILE A 247 -16.91 -1.65 -7.20
N VAL A 248 -17.25 -1.14 -8.39
CA VAL A 248 -18.63 -1.17 -8.90
C VAL A 248 -18.78 -2.39 -9.81
N PHE A 249 -19.43 -3.41 -9.27
CA PHE A 249 -19.76 -4.66 -9.94
C PHE A 249 -21.15 -4.57 -10.58
N LYS A 250 -21.20 -4.83 -11.88
CA LYS A 250 -22.39 -4.78 -12.71
C LYS A 250 -23.49 -5.70 -12.17
N GLY A 251 -24.68 -5.16 -11.96
CA GLY A 251 -25.85 -5.89 -11.47
C GLY A 251 -25.75 -6.38 -10.02
N LEU A 252 -24.64 -6.14 -9.33
CA LEU A 252 -24.42 -6.61 -7.96
C LEU A 252 -24.51 -5.46 -6.96
N ASN A 253 -23.78 -4.36 -7.18
CA ASN A 253 -23.69 -3.26 -6.20
C ASN A 253 -23.73 -1.86 -6.86
N ASP A 254 -24.22 -1.78 -8.10
CA ASP A 254 -24.15 -0.62 -9.00
C ASP A 254 -25.46 0.17 -9.11
N SER A 255 -26.52 -0.27 -8.43
CA SER A 255 -27.84 0.38 -8.46
C SER A 255 -27.99 1.47 -7.40
N GLN A 256 -28.95 2.39 -7.62
CA GLN A 256 -29.22 3.50 -6.70
C GLN A 256 -29.58 3.06 -5.27
N VAL A 257 -30.09 1.83 -5.07
CA VAL A 257 -30.35 1.28 -3.73
C VAL A 257 -29.06 1.21 -2.91
N TYR A 258 -27.96 0.74 -3.51
CA TYR A 258 -26.66 0.68 -2.84
C TYR A 258 -26.09 2.07 -2.57
N ALA A 259 -26.33 3.04 -3.46
CA ALA A 259 -25.93 4.42 -3.21
C ALA A 259 -26.63 5.02 -1.97
N LYS A 260 -27.93 4.72 -1.79
CA LYS A 260 -28.66 5.13 -0.57
C LYS A 260 -28.12 4.47 0.69
N GLU A 261 -27.76 3.20 0.63
CA GLU A 261 -27.16 2.49 1.77
C GLU A 261 -25.75 2.98 2.09
N LEU A 262 -24.95 3.38 1.08
CA LEU A 262 -23.67 4.06 1.30
C LEU A 262 -23.86 5.39 2.05
N LEU A 263 -24.79 6.24 1.59
CA LEU A 263 -25.11 7.51 2.24
C LEU A 263 -25.58 7.32 3.69
N LYS A 264 -26.32 6.25 3.96
CA LYS A 264 -26.77 5.90 5.31
C LYS A 264 -25.62 5.43 6.19
N LEU A 265 -24.79 4.51 5.69
CA LEU A 265 -23.65 3.94 6.42
C LEU A 265 -22.67 5.05 6.82
N LEU A 266 -22.27 5.88 5.85
CA LEU A 266 -21.22 6.89 6.01
C LEU A 266 -21.73 8.25 6.53
N ARG A 267 -23.01 8.35 6.90
CA ARG A 267 -23.59 9.58 7.42
C ARG A 267 -22.83 10.09 8.65
N GLY A 268 -22.45 11.36 8.62
CA GLY A 268 -21.77 12.04 9.73
C GLY A 268 -20.26 11.78 9.80
N LEU A 269 -19.69 11.10 8.81
CA LEU A 269 -18.25 10.88 8.69
C LEU A 269 -17.69 11.74 7.56
N ASP A 270 -16.73 12.61 7.87
CA ASP A 270 -16.02 13.40 6.85
C ASP A 270 -15.09 12.48 6.05
N CYS A 271 -15.56 12.10 4.87
CA CYS A 271 -14.88 11.15 4.02
C CYS A 271 -15.30 11.34 2.56
N ARG A 272 -14.69 10.53 1.70
CA ARG A 272 -15.02 10.45 0.28
C ARG A 272 -15.02 9.02 -0.19
N VAL A 273 -15.66 8.80 -1.32
CA VAL A 273 -15.69 7.50 -1.98
C VAL A 273 -14.89 7.56 -3.27
N ASN A 274 -14.06 6.55 -3.50
CA ASN A 274 -13.37 6.34 -4.76
C ASN A 274 -13.98 5.10 -5.42
N LEU A 275 -14.72 5.33 -6.51
CA LEU A 275 -15.26 4.27 -7.34
C LEU A 275 -14.13 3.68 -8.20
N ILE A 276 -14.03 2.37 -8.20
CA ILE A 276 -13.02 1.60 -8.93
C ILE A 276 -13.74 0.73 -9.95
N ARG A 277 -13.26 0.78 -11.20
CA ARG A 277 -13.71 -0.15 -12.23
C ARG A 277 -13.12 -1.54 -11.97
N PHE A 278 -13.97 -2.57 -12.01
CA PHE A 278 -13.49 -3.94 -11.96
C PHE A 278 -12.98 -4.40 -13.32
N HIS A 279 -11.84 -5.07 -13.31
CA HIS A 279 -11.29 -5.79 -14.47
C HIS A 279 -11.41 -7.28 -14.22
N ALA A 280 -11.97 -8.00 -15.20
CA ALA A 280 -12.23 -9.42 -15.05
C ALA A 280 -10.93 -10.19 -14.79
N ILE A 281 -10.96 -11.08 -13.80
CA ILE A 281 -9.83 -11.95 -13.46
C ILE A 281 -10.21 -13.41 -13.71
N PRO A 282 -9.25 -14.29 -14.06
CA PRO A 282 -9.54 -15.69 -14.36
C PRO A 282 -10.31 -16.40 -13.22
N GLY A 283 -11.37 -17.12 -13.59
CA GLY A 283 -12.16 -17.94 -12.67
C GLY A 283 -12.97 -17.16 -11.62
N VAL A 284 -13.35 -15.91 -11.91
CA VAL A 284 -14.33 -15.15 -11.12
C VAL A 284 -15.42 -14.63 -12.04
N ASP A 285 -16.66 -14.99 -11.71
CA ASP A 285 -17.86 -14.52 -12.39
C ASP A 285 -18.33 -13.20 -11.76
N LEU A 286 -17.57 -12.14 -12.02
CA LEU A 286 -17.91 -10.76 -11.69
C LEU A 286 -17.60 -9.89 -12.91
N GLU A 287 -18.45 -8.90 -13.18
CA GLU A 287 -18.25 -7.94 -14.26
C GLU A 287 -18.18 -6.53 -13.69
N GLY A 288 -17.35 -5.68 -14.28
CA GLY A 288 -17.34 -4.25 -13.97
C GLY A 288 -18.52 -3.53 -14.59
N ALA A 289 -19.09 -2.56 -13.89
CA ALA A 289 -20.11 -1.67 -14.45
C ALA A 289 -19.54 -0.81 -15.59
N ASP A 290 -20.42 -0.40 -16.52
CA ASP A 290 -20.06 0.55 -17.57
C ASP A 290 -19.85 1.98 -17.03
N MET A 291 -19.18 2.81 -17.83
CA MET A 291 -18.81 4.18 -17.41
C MET A 291 -20.01 5.10 -17.17
N ASP A 292 -21.12 4.85 -17.85
CA ASP A 292 -22.36 5.62 -17.70
C ASP A 292 -23.02 5.33 -16.34
N THR A 293 -23.07 4.06 -15.95
CA THR A 293 -23.50 3.61 -14.62
C THR A 293 -22.59 4.14 -13.52
N MET A 294 -21.27 4.02 -13.70
CA MET A 294 -20.28 4.59 -12.76
C MET A 294 -20.48 6.11 -12.57
N THR A 295 -20.70 6.83 -13.67
CA THR A 295 -20.91 8.29 -13.71
C THR A 295 -22.19 8.66 -12.96
N ARG A 296 -23.33 8.01 -13.27
CA ARG A 296 -24.58 8.23 -12.54
C ARG A 296 -24.46 7.94 -11.04
N PHE A 297 -23.78 6.85 -10.68
CA PHE A 297 -23.59 6.47 -9.28
C PHE A 297 -22.76 7.51 -8.52
N ARG A 298 -21.64 7.96 -9.11
CA ARG A 298 -20.80 9.06 -8.59
C ARG A 298 -21.59 10.35 -8.40
N ASP A 299 -22.33 10.77 -9.43
CA ASP A 299 -23.06 12.04 -9.44
C ASP A 299 -24.21 12.03 -8.42
N TYR A 300 -24.87 10.88 -8.26
CA TYR A 300 -25.88 10.69 -7.22
C TYR A 300 -25.27 10.83 -5.80
N LEU A 301 -24.18 10.13 -5.50
CA LEU A 301 -23.53 10.23 -4.19
C LEU A 301 -23.04 11.67 -3.90
N THR A 302 -22.41 12.30 -4.88
CA THR A 302 -21.86 13.66 -4.76
C THR A 302 -22.96 14.70 -4.57
N SER A 303 -24.06 14.61 -5.31
CA SER A 303 -25.21 15.52 -5.16
C SER A 303 -25.93 15.37 -3.81
N HIS A 304 -25.70 14.28 -3.08
CA HIS A 304 -26.23 14.02 -1.74
C HIS A 304 -25.18 14.22 -0.63
N GLY A 305 -24.08 14.94 -0.92
CA GLY A 305 -23.10 15.37 0.07
C GLY A 305 -21.97 14.37 0.36
N LEU A 306 -21.88 13.24 -0.36
CA LEU A 306 -20.77 12.31 -0.26
C LEU A 306 -19.84 12.49 -1.47
N PHE A 307 -18.77 13.26 -1.30
CA PHE A 307 -17.82 13.52 -2.39
C PHE A 307 -17.29 12.21 -2.97
N THR A 308 -17.52 12.00 -4.26
CA THR A 308 -17.21 10.74 -4.92
C THR A 308 -16.42 10.98 -6.20
N THR A 309 -15.38 10.18 -6.43
CA THR A 309 -14.59 10.21 -7.66
C THR A 309 -14.59 8.83 -8.33
N ILE A 310 -14.30 8.78 -9.63
CA ILE A 310 -14.00 7.52 -10.34
C ILE A 310 -12.50 7.49 -10.56
N ARG A 311 -11.82 6.43 -10.09
CA ARG A 311 -10.40 6.23 -10.35
C ARG A 311 -10.19 5.82 -11.80
N SER A 312 -9.25 6.48 -12.48
CA SER A 312 -8.77 6.06 -13.79
C SER A 312 -8.14 4.66 -13.70
N SER A 313 -8.51 3.78 -14.64
CA SER A 313 -7.81 2.50 -14.81
C SER A 313 -6.42 2.75 -15.39
N ARG A 314 -5.39 2.07 -14.86
CA ARG A 314 -3.99 2.20 -15.30
C ARG A 314 -3.31 0.83 -15.36
N GLY A 315 -2.51 0.60 -16.40
CA GLY A 315 -1.71 -0.62 -16.59
C GLY A 315 -2.53 -1.92 -16.73
N GLU A 316 -3.71 -1.85 -17.34
CA GLU A 316 -4.60 -3.00 -17.53
C GLU A 316 -4.00 -4.05 -18.48
N ASP A 317 -3.37 -3.61 -19.57
CA ASP A 317 -2.71 -4.43 -20.59
C ASP A 317 -1.55 -5.30 -20.06
N ILE A 318 -0.97 -4.90 -18.92
CA ILE A 318 0.13 -5.60 -18.26
C ILE A 318 -0.28 -6.25 -16.92
N PHE A 319 -1.58 -6.39 -16.66
CA PHE A 319 -2.11 -6.94 -15.39
C PHE A 319 -1.57 -6.20 -14.15
N ALA A 320 -1.48 -4.87 -14.21
CA ALA A 320 -0.99 -4.02 -13.12
C ALA A 320 -2.09 -3.20 -12.43
N ALA A 321 -3.32 -3.19 -12.95
CA ALA A 321 -4.41 -2.50 -12.29
C ALA A 321 -4.80 -3.17 -10.95
N CYS A 322 -5.50 -2.42 -10.09
CA CYS A 322 -5.87 -2.86 -8.74
C CYS A 322 -6.55 -4.24 -8.74
N GLY A 323 -6.01 -5.17 -7.95
CA GLY A 323 -6.53 -6.54 -7.81
C GLY A 323 -5.96 -7.57 -8.79
N MET A 324 -5.13 -7.18 -9.76
CA MET A 324 -4.53 -8.10 -10.74
C MET A 324 -3.13 -8.62 -10.40
N LEU A 325 -2.48 -8.07 -9.37
CA LEU A 325 -1.13 -8.46 -8.98
C LEU A 325 -1.09 -9.91 -8.46
N SER A 326 -0.16 -10.69 -8.99
CA SER A 326 0.09 -12.07 -8.57
C SER A 326 1.43 -12.57 -9.06
N THR A 327 2.17 -13.21 -8.16
CA THR A 327 3.44 -13.87 -8.43
C THR A 327 3.31 -15.40 -8.46
N ALA A 328 2.08 -15.93 -8.48
CA ALA A 328 1.81 -17.37 -8.34
C ALA A 328 2.52 -18.25 -9.39
N LYS A 329 2.82 -17.73 -10.59
CA LYS A 329 3.60 -18.47 -11.60
C LYS A 329 5.07 -18.55 -11.22
N GLN A 330 5.64 -17.44 -10.74
CA GLN A 330 7.02 -17.34 -10.31
C GLN A 330 7.27 -18.18 -9.06
N GLU A 331 6.34 -18.17 -8.09
CA GLU A 331 6.41 -19.02 -6.90
C GLU A 331 6.44 -20.51 -7.27
N LYS A 332 5.56 -20.97 -8.18
CA LYS A 332 5.53 -22.37 -8.62
C LYS A 332 6.80 -22.82 -9.34
N ASN A 333 7.38 -21.94 -10.15
CA ASN A 333 8.60 -22.26 -10.89
C ASN A 333 9.83 -22.41 -9.96
N ASN A 334 9.81 -21.80 -8.78
CA ASN A 334 10.87 -21.93 -7.76
C ASN A 334 10.69 -23.12 -6.81
N GLU A 335 9.52 -23.78 -6.82
CA GLU A 335 9.27 -25.02 -6.06
C GLU A 335 9.76 -26.29 -6.80
N SER A 336 10.18 -26.15 -8.07
CA SER A 336 10.62 -27.24 -8.96
C SER A 336 12.13 -27.34 -9.07
#